data_AF-A0A3Y8PAX5-F1
#
_entry.id   AF-A0A3Y8PAX5-F1
#
_cell.length_a   1.000
_cell.length_b   1.000
_cell.length_c   1.000
_cell.angle_alpha   90.00
_cell.angle_beta   90.00
_cell.angle_gamma   90.00
#
_symmetry.space_group_name_H-M   'P 1'
#
loop_
_entity.id
_entity.type
_entity.pdbx_description
1 polymer ?
#
loop_
_entity_poly.entity_id
_entity_poly.type
_entity_poly.pdbx_seq_one_letter_code
_entity_poly.pdbx_strand_id
1 'polypeptide(L)'
;MKKILLITAIAASFATTSVNADTTAVLKVTGQLVVGGCTPELSGGGVVDYGTIRLATLSATDVNQLGTKDVSLSISCPSATKAAWTITDDRADTHPGASVISIANGDMTNSIVSDTTMSYGVGKTTEGVKIGAFSIYTDTANVTADGVKSDAISGTVDSPVWQKSSTGIIKNGNMEMFTVATKGTTEPVPYTLAIFPLKTSLAIQNTATLAITDDTDLDGQATITLKYL
;
A
#
# COMPACT_ATOMS: atom_id res chain seq x y z
N MET A 1 46.26 -87.90 35.05
CA MET A 1 45.40 -86.90 34.39
C MET A 1 45.53 -87.17 32.87
N LYS A 2 44.92 -88.19 32.22
CA LYS A 2 43.49 -88.48 31.90
C LYS A 2 42.72 -87.24 31.47
N LYS A 3 42.07 -87.09 30.30
CA LYS A 3 41.91 -87.75 28.96
C LYS A 3 40.99 -86.75 28.16
N ILE A 4 40.76 -87.01 26.86
CA ILE A 4 39.60 -86.59 26.00
C ILE A 4 39.89 -85.32 25.16
N LEU A 5 40.22 -85.34 23.85
CA LEU A 5 39.50 -85.75 22.61
C LEU A 5 38.15 -85.05 22.35
N LEU A 6 38.03 -84.25 21.27
CA LEU A 6 36.81 -84.25 20.43
C LEU A 6 37.06 -83.60 19.04
N ILE A 7 36.56 -84.33 18.04
CA ILE A 7 36.56 -84.10 16.59
C ILE A 7 35.10 -83.82 16.19
N THR A 8 34.85 -82.85 15.28
CA THR A 8 33.68 -82.75 14.36
C THR A 8 33.87 -81.47 13.52
N ALA A 9 34.21 -81.49 12.22
CA ALA A 9 33.47 -81.87 11.00
C ALA A 9 32.35 -80.88 10.58
N ILE A 10 32.30 -80.57 9.26
CA ILE A 10 31.27 -79.92 8.40
C ILE A 10 31.93 -78.75 7.62
N ALA A 11 32.40 -78.90 6.37
CA ALA A 11 31.76 -79.19 5.08
C ALA A 11 30.95 -78.01 4.48
N ALA A 12 31.33 -77.64 3.25
CA ALA A 12 30.55 -76.92 2.24
C ALA A 12 30.21 -75.44 2.57
N SER A 13 30.03 -74.49 1.64
CA SER A 13 29.88 -74.49 0.19
C SER A 13 29.90 -73.02 -0.25
N PHE A 14 30.28 -72.77 -1.50
CA PHE A 14 30.05 -71.51 -2.19
C PHE A 14 28.58 -71.08 -2.11
N ALA A 15 28.33 -69.84 -1.69
CA ALA A 15 27.13 -69.12 -2.05
C ALA A 15 27.49 -67.64 -2.20
N THR A 16 27.64 -67.22 -3.46
CA THR A 16 27.62 -65.81 -3.86
C THR A 16 26.28 -65.22 -3.45
N THR A 17 26.23 -64.52 -2.32
CA THR A 17 25.09 -63.66 -2.02
C THR A 17 25.22 -62.44 -2.91
N SER A 18 24.54 -62.48 -4.06
CA SER A 18 24.13 -61.29 -4.80
C SER A 18 23.39 -60.40 -3.80
N VAL A 19 24.07 -59.37 -3.33
CA VAL A 19 23.44 -58.27 -2.59
C VAL A 19 22.54 -57.59 -3.61
N ASN A 20 21.23 -57.84 -3.51
CA ASN A 20 20.25 -57.01 -4.21
C ASN A 20 20.41 -55.60 -3.63
N ALA A 21 21.02 -54.71 -4.41
CA ALA A 21 20.98 -53.29 -4.15
C ALA A 21 19.52 -52.87 -4.29
N ASP A 22 18.84 -52.62 -3.16
CA ASP A 22 17.54 -51.96 -3.17
C ASP A 22 17.71 -50.60 -3.86
N THR A 23 17.38 -50.56 -5.13
CA THR A 23 17.53 -49.40 -6.02
C THR A 23 16.22 -48.63 -6.05
N THR A 24 15.73 -48.25 -4.87
CA THR A 24 14.49 -47.48 -4.75
C THR A 24 14.74 -46.20 -3.96
N ALA A 25 14.43 -45.06 -4.59
CA ALA A 25 14.37 -43.76 -3.93
C ALA A 25 12.91 -43.36 -3.74
N VAL A 26 12.53 -42.95 -2.53
CA VAL A 26 11.19 -42.45 -2.24
C VAL A 26 11.19 -40.93 -2.39
N LEU A 27 10.51 -40.44 -3.42
CA LEU A 27 10.21 -39.02 -3.61
C LEU A 27 8.86 -38.71 -2.94
N LYS A 28 8.87 -37.83 -1.94
CA LYS A 28 7.65 -37.29 -1.34
C LYS A 28 7.47 -35.84 -1.76
N VAL A 29 6.35 -35.58 -2.39
CA VAL A 29 5.89 -34.22 -2.70
C VAL A 29 4.84 -33.85 -1.67
N THR A 30 5.11 -32.81 -0.89
CA THR A 30 4.18 -32.24 0.09
C THR A 30 4.05 -30.76 -0.18
N GLY A 31 2.86 -30.21 0.02
CA GLY A 31 2.61 -28.78 -0.09
C GLY A 31 1.40 -28.38 0.74
N GLN A 32 1.37 -27.12 1.16
CA GLN A 32 0.22 -26.49 1.79
C GLN A 32 -0.20 -25.30 0.92
N LEU A 33 -1.46 -25.28 0.48
CA LEU A 33 -2.04 -24.12 -0.18
C LEU A 33 -2.68 -23.25 0.92
N VAL A 34 -2.12 -22.07 1.17
CA VAL A 34 -2.63 -21.12 2.18
C VAL A 34 -3.58 -20.11 1.53
N VAL A 35 -4.55 -19.65 2.32
CA VAL A 35 -5.67 -18.80 1.88
C VAL A 35 -5.24 -17.33 1.96
N GLY A 36 -5.46 -16.59 0.85
CA GLY A 36 -5.61 -15.14 0.71
C GLY A 36 -4.71 -14.20 1.54
N GLY A 37 -3.93 -13.35 0.85
CA GLY A 37 -3.40 -12.14 1.49
C GLY A 37 -4.51 -11.19 1.94
N CYS A 38 -4.13 -10.13 2.66
CA CYS A 38 -5.04 -9.02 2.93
C CYS A 38 -5.55 -8.40 1.61
N THR A 39 -6.78 -7.92 1.60
CA THR A 39 -7.43 -7.30 0.44
C THR A 39 -7.72 -5.83 0.76
N PRO A 40 -7.18 -4.87 -0.01
CA PRO A 40 -7.56 -3.46 0.11
C PRO A 40 -8.84 -3.18 -0.68
N GLU A 41 -9.72 -2.35 -0.12
CA GLU A 41 -10.92 -1.87 -0.79
C GLU A 41 -11.09 -0.38 -0.53
N LEU A 42 -11.33 0.39 -1.59
CA LEU A 42 -11.68 1.80 -1.51
C LEU A 42 -13.20 1.97 -1.62
N SER A 43 -13.78 2.77 -0.74
CA SER A 43 -15.20 3.14 -0.80
C SER A 43 -15.56 3.75 -2.15
N GLY A 44 -16.77 3.49 -2.65
CA GLY A 44 -17.21 4.03 -3.94
C GLY A 44 -16.42 3.48 -5.14
N GLY A 45 -15.75 2.33 -4.99
CA GLY A 45 -14.93 1.73 -6.04
C GLY A 45 -13.63 2.48 -6.32
N GLY A 46 -13.18 3.34 -5.40
CA GLY A 46 -11.99 4.16 -5.58
C GLY A 46 -12.19 5.43 -6.41
N VAL A 47 -13.44 5.76 -6.77
CA VAL A 47 -13.76 6.98 -7.50
C VAL A 47 -14.09 8.11 -6.53
N VAL A 48 -13.33 9.20 -6.62
CA VAL A 48 -13.61 10.44 -5.88
C VAL A 48 -14.05 11.51 -6.87
N ASP A 49 -15.37 11.71 -6.95
CA ASP A 49 -15.98 12.63 -7.91
C ASP A 49 -16.08 14.07 -7.34
N TYR A 50 -15.42 15.01 -8.01
CA TYR A 50 -15.50 16.44 -7.72
C TYR A 50 -16.68 17.13 -8.40
N GLY A 51 -17.43 16.40 -9.24
CA GLY A 51 -18.57 16.87 -9.99
C GLY A 51 -18.18 17.77 -11.16
N THR A 52 -19.19 18.39 -11.78
CA THR A 52 -18.99 19.33 -12.88
C THR A 52 -18.47 20.67 -12.37
N ILE A 53 -17.27 21.04 -12.79
CA ILE A 53 -16.65 22.32 -12.47
C ILE A 53 -16.86 23.28 -13.64
N ARG A 54 -17.50 24.42 -13.39
CA ARG A 54 -17.75 25.44 -14.43
C ARG A 54 -16.56 26.38 -14.51
N LEU A 55 -15.87 26.42 -15.65
CA LEU A 55 -14.70 27.31 -15.84
C LEU A 55 -15.01 28.78 -15.54
N ALA A 56 -16.23 29.24 -15.83
CA ALA A 56 -16.65 30.62 -15.56
C ALA A 56 -16.68 31.00 -14.07
N THR A 57 -16.67 30.03 -13.15
CA THR A 57 -16.61 30.29 -11.71
C THR A 57 -15.18 30.27 -11.16
N LEU A 58 -14.19 29.98 -12.00
CA LEU A 58 -12.79 29.85 -11.62
C LEU A 58 -12.03 31.15 -11.85
N SER A 59 -11.02 31.40 -11.02
CA SER A 59 -10.09 32.52 -11.18
C SER A 59 -9.22 32.32 -12.41
N ALA A 60 -9.09 33.39 -13.20
CA ALA A 60 -8.18 33.47 -14.33
C ALA A 60 -6.73 33.74 -13.92
N THR A 61 -6.47 34.13 -12.67
CA THR A 61 -5.13 34.49 -12.20
C THR A 61 -4.63 33.61 -11.06
N ASP A 62 -5.54 33.12 -10.21
CA ASP A 62 -5.18 32.39 -9.00
C ASP A 62 -5.39 30.89 -9.13
N VAL A 63 -4.68 30.13 -8.31
CA VAL A 63 -4.94 28.70 -8.12
C VAL A 63 -6.35 28.51 -7.58
N ASN A 64 -7.10 27.62 -8.23
CA ASN A 64 -8.48 27.32 -7.88
C ASN A 64 -8.53 26.12 -6.94
N GLN A 65 -8.98 26.34 -5.70
CA GLN A 65 -9.17 25.29 -4.70
C GLN A 65 -10.55 24.66 -4.88
N LEU A 66 -10.61 23.37 -5.19
CA LEU A 66 -11.85 22.63 -5.44
C LEU A 66 -12.41 21.94 -4.19
N GLY A 67 -11.69 22.07 -3.07
CA GLY A 67 -12.11 21.59 -1.77
C GLY A 67 -11.69 20.15 -1.49
N THR A 68 -12.31 19.58 -0.46
CA THR A 68 -11.96 18.27 0.08
C THR A 68 -13.11 17.28 -0.09
N LYS A 69 -12.79 16.03 -0.41
CA LYS A 69 -13.73 14.90 -0.50
C LYS A 69 -13.25 13.76 0.37
N ASP A 70 -14.20 13.02 0.94
CA ASP A 70 -13.91 11.85 1.76
C ASP A 70 -13.90 10.58 0.88
N VAL A 71 -12.98 9.68 1.18
CA VAL A 71 -12.91 8.31 0.67
C VAL A 71 -12.39 7.42 1.79
N SER A 72 -12.63 6.13 1.80
CA SER A 72 -12.11 5.25 2.85
C SER A 72 -11.40 4.06 2.25
N LEU A 73 -10.21 3.77 2.77
CA LEU A 73 -9.50 2.53 2.54
C LEU A 73 -9.80 1.55 3.68
N SER A 74 -10.33 0.38 3.33
CA SER A 74 -10.42 -0.76 4.23
C SER A 74 -9.42 -1.85 3.81
N ILE A 75 -8.80 -2.51 4.77
CA ILE A 75 -7.88 -3.62 4.53
C ILE A 75 -8.38 -4.80 5.35
N SER A 76 -8.89 -5.82 4.68
CA SER A 76 -9.40 -7.05 5.31
C SER A 76 -8.41 -8.19 5.14
N CYS A 77 -8.06 -8.86 6.24
CA CYS A 77 -7.13 -9.97 6.29
C CYS A 77 -7.86 -11.22 6.83
N PRO A 78 -7.66 -12.42 6.24
CA PRO A 78 -8.30 -13.65 6.72
C PRO A 78 -7.91 -14.09 8.14
N SER A 79 -6.77 -13.59 8.62
CA SER A 79 -6.27 -13.79 9.98
C SER A 79 -5.56 -12.53 10.46
N ALA A 80 -5.37 -12.40 11.78
CA ALA A 80 -4.66 -11.28 12.38
C ALA A 80 -3.26 -11.14 11.77
N THR A 81 -3.04 -10.07 11.01
CA THR A 81 -1.83 -9.87 10.19
C THR A 81 -1.30 -8.47 10.39
N LYS A 82 0.02 -8.33 10.58
CA LYS A 82 0.66 -7.01 10.51
C LYS A 82 0.79 -6.63 9.04
N ALA A 83 -0.08 -5.75 8.58
CA ALA A 83 -0.05 -5.23 7.23
C ALA A 83 0.00 -3.70 7.23
N ALA A 84 0.71 -3.16 6.27
CA ALA A 84 0.84 -1.75 5.97
C ALA A 84 0.48 -1.51 4.51
N TRP A 85 0.41 -0.25 4.11
CA TRP A 85 0.14 0.12 2.74
C TRP A 85 0.97 1.32 2.31
N THR A 86 1.36 1.32 1.05
CA THR A 86 2.02 2.43 0.35
C THR A 86 1.12 2.93 -0.76
N ILE A 87 1.46 4.07 -1.35
CA ILE A 87 0.74 4.61 -2.49
C ILE A 87 1.72 5.22 -3.51
N THR A 88 1.37 5.15 -4.79
CA THR A 88 2.11 5.79 -5.87
C THR A 88 1.17 6.56 -6.79
N ASP A 89 1.66 7.68 -7.33
CA ASP A 89 0.95 8.48 -8.32
C ASP A 89 1.17 7.88 -9.72
N ASP A 90 0.09 7.45 -10.37
CA ASP A 90 0.12 6.90 -11.73
C ASP A 90 0.06 8.00 -12.81
N ARG A 91 -0.10 9.26 -12.37
CA ARG A 91 -0.20 10.48 -13.16
C ARG A 91 0.86 11.51 -12.76
N ALA A 92 1.98 11.05 -12.20
CA ALA A 92 3.07 11.93 -11.73
C ALA A 92 3.61 12.87 -12.80
N ASP A 93 3.63 12.45 -14.08
CA ASP A 93 4.07 13.26 -15.21
C ASP A 93 3.12 14.45 -15.51
N THR A 94 1.91 14.43 -14.95
CA THR A 94 0.90 15.49 -15.07
C THR A 94 0.98 16.53 -13.95
N HIS A 95 1.79 16.31 -12.91
CA HIS A 95 1.94 17.25 -11.80
C HIS A 95 2.66 18.55 -12.25
N PRO A 96 2.09 19.76 -12.01
CA PRO A 96 2.64 21.03 -12.51
C PRO A 96 3.91 21.51 -11.77
N GLY A 97 4.17 20.98 -10.57
CA GLY A 97 5.37 21.23 -9.79
C GLY A 97 5.11 22.07 -8.54
N ALA A 98 5.99 21.94 -7.54
CA ALA A 98 5.79 22.54 -6.21
C ALA A 98 5.78 24.08 -6.19
N SER A 99 6.38 24.72 -7.19
CA SER A 99 6.36 26.18 -7.34
C SER A 99 5.14 26.71 -8.08
N VAL A 100 4.30 25.83 -8.64
CA VAL A 100 3.18 26.21 -9.52
C VAL A 100 1.84 25.99 -8.83
N ILE A 101 1.69 24.89 -8.10
CA ILE A 101 0.44 24.52 -7.43
C ILE A 101 0.62 24.46 -5.92
N SER A 102 -0.38 24.97 -5.20
CA SER A 102 -0.51 24.84 -3.76
C SER A 102 -1.91 24.36 -3.43
N ILE A 103 -2.01 23.32 -2.61
CA ILE A 103 -3.27 22.68 -2.23
C ILE A 103 -3.60 23.12 -0.81
N ALA A 104 -4.67 23.89 -0.65
CA ALA A 104 -5.17 24.28 0.66
C ALA A 104 -5.87 23.10 1.34
N ASN A 105 -5.82 23.06 2.68
CA ASN A 105 -6.33 21.95 3.48
C ASN A 105 -5.78 20.60 3.00
N GLY A 106 -4.49 20.57 2.68
CA GLY A 106 -3.83 19.44 2.06
C GLY A 106 -3.51 18.30 3.02
N ASP A 107 -3.69 18.52 4.34
CA ASP A 107 -3.47 17.54 5.39
C ASP A 107 -4.42 17.74 6.59
N MET A 108 -4.31 16.88 7.62
CA MET A 108 -5.15 16.94 8.84
C MET A 108 -4.97 18.20 9.69
N THR A 109 -3.91 18.97 9.47
CA THR A 109 -3.67 20.24 10.17
C THR A 109 -4.21 21.44 9.41
N ASN A 110 -4.89 21.21 8.28
CA ASN A 110 -5.33 22.21 7.31
C ASN A 110 -4.17 23.01 6.69
N SER A 111 -2.97 22.41 6.64
CA SER A 111 -1.80 23.06 6.06
C SER A 111 -1.86 23.07 4.52
N ILE A 112 -1.04 23.94 3.92
CA ILE A 112 -0.84 23.95 2.47
C ILE A 112 0.15 22.85 2.09
N VAL A 113 -0.20 22.04 1.09
CA VAL A 113 0.69 21.03 0.49
C VAL A 113 1.06 21.47 -0.92
N SER A 114 2.35 21.55 -1.21
CA SER A 114 2.88 21.77 -2.57
C SER A 114 4.04 20.85 -2.93
N ASP A 115 4.63 20.17 -1.95
CA ASP A 115 5.71 19.21 -2.17
C ASP A 115 5.25 18.09 -3.11
N THR A 116 5.95 17.91 -4.23
CA THR A 116 5.63 16.90 -5.24
C THR A 116 5.74 15.47 -4.73
N THR A 117 6.32 15.25 -3.55
CA THR A 117 6.36 13.95 -2.86
C THR A 117 5.09 13.68 -2.06
N MET A 118 4.27 14.70 -1.80
CA MET A 118 3.06 14.66 -0.97
C MET A 118 1.77 14.96 -1.77
N SER A 119 1.90 15.25 -3.06
CA SER A 119 0.80 15.54 -3.97
C SER A 119 0.85 14.68 -5.23
N TYR A 120 -0.27 14.63 -5.96
CA TYR A 120 -0.56 13.71 -7.04
C TYR A 120 -1.10 14.50 -8.23
N GLY A 121 -0.68 14.17 -9.46
CA GLY A 121 -1.13 14.85 -10.68
C GLY A 121 -2.59 14.53 -11.03
N VAL A 122 -3.29 15.48 -11.65
CA VAL A 122 -4.73 15.36 -12.00
C VAL A 122 -5.00 15.47 -13.51
N GLY A 123 -4.01 15.14 -14.33
CA GLY A 123 -4.16 15.11 -15.79
C GLY A 123 -3.68 16.37 -16.50
N LYS A 124 -3.94 16.41 -17.80
CA LYS A 124 -3.54 17.47 -18.72
C LYS A 124 -4.74 17.87 -19.58
N THR A 125 -4.77 19.11 -20.05
CA THR A 125 -5.70 19.54 -21.11
C THR A 125 -5.35 18.84 -22.44
N THR A 126 -6.23 18.96 -23.44
CA THR A 126 -6.00 18.45 -24.80
C THR A 126 -4.68 18.94 -25.40
N GLU A 127 -4.28 20.18 -25.08
CA GLU A 127 -3.03 20.82 -25.51
C GLU A 127 -1.81 20.42 -24.66
N GLY A 128 -1.99 19.56 -23.66
CA GLY A 128 -0.93 19.06 -22.80
C GLY A 128 -0.61 19.96 -21.60
N VAL A 129 -1.44 20.97 -21.30
CA VAL A 129 -1.24 21.81 -20.11
C VAL A 129 -1.61 21.02 -18.87
N LYS A 130 -0.68 20.89 -17.93
CA LYS A 130 -0.87 20.19 -16.65
C LYS A 130 -1.98 20.85 -15.84
N ILE A 131 -3.03 20.13 -15.48
CA ILE A 131 -4.24 20.76 -14.92
C ILE A 131 -4.02 21.24 -13.48
N GLY A 132 -3.36 20.42 -12.66
CA GLY A 132 -3.29 20.68 -11.23
C GLY A 132 -2.73 19.51 -10.45
N ALA A 133 -3.03 19.50 -9.15
CA ALA A 133 -2.65 18.43 -8.26
C ALA A 133 -3.63 18.28 -7.11
N PHE A 134 -3.67 17.09 -6.53
CA PHE A 134 -4.39 16.80 -5.30
C PHE A 134 -3.46 16.20 -4.25
N SER A 135 -3.83 16.28 -2.99
CA SER A 135 -3.19 15.55 -1.91
C SER A 135 -4.12 14.47 -1.39
N ILE A 136 -3.55 13.40 -0.84
CA ILE A 136 -4.29 12.35 -0.14
C ILE A 136 -3.74 12.29 1.27
N TYR A 137 -4.62 12.30 2.26
CA TYR A 137 -4.24 12.17 3.66
C TYR A 137 -5.26 11.36 4.46
N THR A 138 -4.78 10.68 5.49
CA THR A 138 -5.59 9.89 6.42
C THR A 138 -6.22 10.80 7.47
N ASP A 139 -7.51 10.60 7.77
CA ASP A 139 -8.13 11.11 8.99
C ASP A 139 -7.62 10.33 10.20
N THR A 140 -6.49 10.79 10.72
CA THR A 140 -5.73 10.14 11.81
C THR A 140 -6.53 10.03 13.11
N ALA A 141 -7.58 10.84 13.30
CA ALA A 141 -8.46 10.75 14.46
C ALA A 141 -9.47 9.59 14.35
N ASN A 142 -9.70 9.11 13.12
CA ASN A 142 -10.76 8.15 12.84
C ASN A 142 -10.31 6.76 12.36
N VAL A 143 -9.00 6.52 12.32
CA VAL A 143 -8.45 5.19 12.02
C VAL A 143 -8.87 4.16 13.06
N THR A 144 -9.23 2.96 12.58
CA THR A 144 -9.56 1.83 13.44
C THR A 144 -8.88 0.55 12.99
N ALA A 145 -8.62 -0.35 13.94
CA ALA A 145 -8.22 -1.73 13.73
C ALA A 145 -9.16 -2.64 14.53
N ASP A 146 -9.77 -3.61 13.88
CA ASP A 146 -10.76 -4.54 14.45
C ASP A 146 -11.88 -3.82 15.23
N GLY A 147 -12.33 -2.67 14.72
CA GLY A 147 -13.36 -1.83 15.33
C GLY A 147 -12.90 -0.94 16.49
N VAL A 148 -11.63 -1.00 16.89
CA VAL A 148 -11.05 -0.20 17.97
C VAL A 148 -10.30 0.99 17.39
N LYS A 149 -10.40 2.18 18.01
CA LYS A 149 -9.63 3.37 17.61
C LYS A 149 -8.13 3.11 17.79
N SER A 150 -7.37 3.35 16.72
CA SER A 150 -5.93 3.09 16.65
C SER A 150 -5.19 4.33 16.21
N ASP A 151 -3.91 4.43 16.57
CA ASP A 151 -3.04 5.49 16.04
C ASP A 151 -2.58 5.10 14.63
N ALA A 152 -2.71 6.03 13.69
CA ALA A 152 -2.04 5.92 12.39
C ALA A 152 -0.54 6.17 12.58
N ILE A 153 0.28 5.23 12.12
CA ILE A 153 1.73 5.34 12.16
C ILE A 153 2.30 5.17 10.76
N SER A 154 3.44 5.79 10.53
CA SER A 154 4.12 5.74 9.24
C SER A 154 5.63 5.55 9.39
N GLY A 155 6.26 5.03 8.35
CA GLY A 155 7.68 4.72 8.31
C GLY A 155 8.19 4.55 6.87
N THR A 156 9.50 4.57 6.68
CA THR A 156 10.13 4.30 5.38
C THR A 156 9.95 2.84 4.96
N VAL A 157 9.96 2.56 3.65
CA VAL A 157 9.59 1.22 3.13
C VAL A 157 10.64 0.13 3.42
N ASP A 158 11.93 0.43 3.31
CA ASP A 158 12.98 -0.60 3.41
C ASP A 158 13.50 -0.84 4.84
N SER A 159 13.30 0.11 5.75
CA SER A 159 13.77 0.04 7.15
C SER A 159 12.97 1.00 8.03
N PRO A 160 11.70 0.70 8.30
CA PRO A 160 10.79 1.63 8.94
C PRO A 160 11.23 1.91 10.37
N VAL A 161 11.47 3.18 10.67
CA VAL A 161 11.38 3.70 12.04
C VAL A 161 9.98 4.25 12.19
N TRP A 162 9.10 3.50 12.85
CA TRP A 162 7.69 3.84 12.97
C TRP A 162 7.48 5.07 13.85
N GLN A 163 6.75 6.05 13.33
CA GLN A 163 6.40 7.27 14.03
C GLN A 163 4.89 7.49 13.94
N LYS A 164 4.32 8.22 14.90
CA LYS A 164 2.92 8.64 14.83
C LYS A 164 2.75 9.63 13.68
N SER A 165 1.77 9.39 12.80
CA SER A 165 1.40 10.34 11.76
C SER A 165 0.42 11.37 12.34
N SER A 166 0.85 12.64 12.41
CA SER A 166 0.02 13.74 12.89
C SER A 166 -0.76 14.41 11.76
N THR A 167 -0.12 14.62 10.61
CA THR A 167 -0.71 15.26 9.43
C THR A 167 -1.55 14.30 8.60
N GLY A 168 -1.31 12.99 8.72
CA GLY A 168 -1.96 11.96 7.91
C GLY A 168 -1.55 11.97 6.43
N ILE A 169 -0.70 12.92 5.99
CA ILE A 169 -0.27 13.05 4.60
C ILE A 169 0.46 11.79 4.16
N ILE A 170 0.09 11.25 3.00
CA ILE A 170 0.74 10.05 2.47
C ILE A 170 1.66 10.45 1.34
N LYS A 171 2.94 10.10 1.47
CA LYS A 171 3.93 10.34 0.42
C LYS A 171 3.73 9.37 -0.75
N ASN A 172 3.75 9.91 -1.97
CA ASN A 172 3.63 9.12 -3.20
C ASN A 172 4.91 8.33 -3.49
N GLY A 173 5.01 7.72 -4.67
CA GLY A 173 6.20 7.00 -5.13
C GLY A 173 6.58 5.80 -4.25
N ASN A 174 5.64 5.31 -3.43
CA ASN A 174 5.89 4.32 -2.40
C ASN A 174 7.04 4.72 -1.45
N MET A 175 7.20 6.01 -1.15
CA MET A 175 8.29 6.50 -0.29
C MET A 175 8.05 6.19 1.20
N GLU A 176 6.80 6.06 1.60
CA GLU A 176 6.38 5.83 2.97
C GLU A 176 5.27 4.79 3.01
N MET A 177 5.21 4.04 4.09
CA MET A 177 4.15 3.08 4.38
C MET A 177 3.38 3.51 5.62
N PHE A 178 2.07 3.32 5.59
CA PHE A 178 1.15 3.57 6.68
C PHE A 178 0.62 2.26 7.27
N THR A 179 0.47 2.22 8.59
CA THR A 179 -0.20 1.13 9.30
C THR A 179 -0.81 1.64 10.61
N VAL A 180 -1.29 0.72 11.44
CA VAL A 180 -1.92 0.98 12.73
C VAL A 180 -1.04 0.54 13.89
N ALA A 181 -1.09 1.31 14.98
CA ALA A 181 -0.56 0.92 16.28
C ALA A 181 -1.63 1.09 17.35
N THR A 182 -1.44 0.40 18.48
CA THR A 182 -2.21 0.70 19.69
C THR A 182 -2.02 2.17 20.07
N LYS A 183 -3.10 2.83 20.49
CA LYS A 183 -3.08 4.25 20.87
C LYS A 183 -1.94 4.56 21.86
N GLY A 184 -1.14 5.56 21.55
CA GLY A 184 0.00 6.01 22.36
C GLY A 184 1.29 5.20 22.14
N THR A 185 1.30 4.26 21.20
CA THR A 185 2.48 3.45 20.84
C THR A 185 2.83 3.64 19.37
N THR A 186 4.00 3.16 18.96
CA THR A 186 4.47 3.21 17.57
C THR A 186 4.81 1.84 17.01
N GLU A 187 4.52 0.76 17.74
CA GLU A 187 4.74 -0.60 17.24
C GLU A 187 3.53 -1.06 16.42
N PRO A 188 3.72 -1.50 15.15
CA PRO A 188 2.63 -2.03 14.35
C PRO A 188 1.95 -3.21 15.01
N VAL A 189 0.62 -3.21 14.99
CA VAL A 189 -0.20 -4.29 15.55
C VAL A 189 -0.89 -5.09 14.45
N PRO A 190 -1.07 -6.42 14.63
CA PRO A 190 -1.83 -7.21 13.68
C PRO A 190 -3.32 -6.89 13.76
N TYR A 191 -4.02 -7.02 12.64
CA TYR A 191 -5.47 -6.83 12.56
C TYR A 191 -6.11 -7.79 11.55
N THR A 192 -7.41 -8.00 11.67
CA THR A 192 -8.25 -8.66 10.65
C THR A 192 -8.98 -7.66 9.76
N LEU A 193 -9.24 -6.46 10.27
CA LEU A 193 -9.79 -5.34 9.51
C LEU A 193 -9.17 -4.02 9.99
N ALA A 194 -8.51 -3.29 9.11
CA ALA A 194 -8.14 -1.90 9.37
C ALA A 194 -8.96 -0.97 8.47
N ILE A 195 -9.44 0.14 9.03
CA ILE A 195 -10.13 1.19 8.28
C ILE A 195 -9.34 2.48 8.44
N PHE A 196 -8.89 3.01 7.31
CA PHE A 196 -8.27 4.31 7.16
C PHE A 196 -9.27 5.21 6.42
N PRO A 197 -10.03 6.08 7.11
CA PRO A 197 -10.74 7.15 6.43
C PRO A 197 -9.69 8.09 5.83
N LEU A 198 -9.83 8.41 4.56
CA LEU A 198 -8.94 9.25 3.78
C LEU A 198 -9.69 10.48 3.29
N LYS A 199 -8.93 11.49 2.92
CA LYS A 199 -9.42 12.72 2.31
C LYS A 199 -8.57 13.06 1.11
N THR A 200 -9.22 13.57 0.07
CA THR A 200 -8.53 14.18 -1.07
C THR A 200 -8.80 15.67 -1.06
N SER A 201 -7.76 16.49 -1.20
CA SER A 201 -7.90 17.94 -1.42
C SER A 201 -7.33 18.29 -2.78
N LEU A 202 -8.10 18.99 -3.62
CA LEU A 202 -7.76 19.21 -5.02
C LEU A 202 -7.60 20.71 -5.32
N ALA A 203 -6.55 21.03 -6.07
CA ALA A 203 -6.32 22.35 -6.64
C ALA A 203 -5.99 22.25 -8.13
N ILE A 204 -6.52 23.18 -8.92
CA ILE A 204 -6.20 23.32 -10.35
C ILE A 204 -5.62 24.70 -10.63
N GLN A 205 -4.81 24.80 -11.68
CA GLN A 205 -4.21 26.06 -12.08
C GLN A 205 -5.26 27.10 -12.47
N ASN A 206 -4.83 28.35 -12.62
CA ASN A 206 -5.69 29.43 -13.08
C ASN A 206 -6.16 29.19 -14.53
N THR A 207 -7.32 29.71 -14.89
CA THR A 207 -7.91 29.42 -16.22
C THR A 207 -7.15 30.04 -17.38
N ALA A 208 -6.38 31.12 -17.16
CA ALA A 208 -5.54 31.71 -18.20
C ALA A 208 -4.38 30.79 -18.61
N THR A 209 -3.75 30.11 -17.64
CA THR A 209 -2.72 29.09 -17.88
C THR A 209 -3.34 27.85 -18.53
N LEU A 210 -4.48 27.38 -18.02
CA LEU A 210 -5.13 26.18 -18.53
C LEU A 210 -5.62 26.34 -19.96
N ALA A 211 -6.08 27.54 -20.33
CA ALA A 211 -6.54 27.88 -21.69
C ALA A 211 -7.56 26.89 -22.28
N ILE A 212 -8.39 26.28 -21.41
CA ILE A 212 -9.36 25.25 -21.80
C ILE A 212 -10.48 25.87 -22.64
N THR A 213 -10.74 25.27 -23.82
CA THR A 213 -11.78 25.72 -24.77
C THR A 213 -12.94 24.74 -24.94
N ASP A 214 -12.82 23.55 -24.35
CA ASP A 214 -13.64 22.37 -24.58
C ASP A 214 -13.71 21.54 -23.28
N ASP A 215 -14.70 20.65 -23.19
CA ASP A 215 -14.89 19.83 -22.00
C ASP A 215 -13.62 19.00 -21.72
N THR A 216 -13.03 19.20 -20.54
CA THR A 216 -11.77 18.58 -20.13
C THR A 216 -12.00 17.82 -18.82
N ASP A 217 -11.70 16.53 -18.84
CA ASP A 217 -11.82 15.68 -17.66
C ASP A 217 -10.62 15.86 -16.71
N LEU A 218 -10.89 15.69 -15.42
CA LEU A 218 -9.86 15.49 -14.42
C LEU A 218 -9.45 14.01 -14.42
N ASP A 219 -8.15 13.74 -14.57
CA ASP A 219 -7.60 12.38 -14.64
C ASP A 219 -6.46 12.23 -13.63
N GLY A 220 -6.83 12.14 -12.35
CA GLY A 220 -5.93 11.78 -11.27
C GLY A 220 -6.07 10.30 -10.90
N GLN A 221 -4.94 9.61 -10.72
CA GLN A 221 -4.95 8.19 -10.38
C GLN A 221 -3.76 7.87 -9.48
N ALA A 222 -4.03 7.08 -8.44
CA ALA A 222 -3.01 6.58 -7.53
C ALA A 222 -3.26 5.12 -7.17
N THR A 223 -2.20 4.33 -7.09
CA THR A 223 -2.25 2.90 -6.79
C THR A 223 -1.78 2.64 -5.37
N ILE A 224 -2.63 1.99 -4.57
CA ILE A 224 -2.32 1.53 -3.21
C ILE A 224 -1.73 0.12 -3.28
N THR A 225 -0.62 -0.11 -2.58
CA THR A 225 0.06 -1.41 -2.51
C THR A 225 0.18 -1.87 -1.07
N LEU A 226 -0.18 -3.12 -0.78
CA LEU A 226 -0.01 -3.69 0.56
C LEU A 226 1.43 -4.18 0.80
N LYS A 227 1.88 -4.03 2.05
CA LYS A 227 3.16 -4.52 2.57
C LYS A 227 2.91 -5.34 3.83
N TYR A 228 3.47 -6.53 3.92
CA TYR A 228 3.38 -7.38 5.12
C TYR A 228 4.61 -7.13 6.00
N LEU A 229 4.41 -7.08 7.33
CA LEU A 229 5.44 -6.73 8.32
C LEU A 229 5.88 -7.93 9.16
#